data_AF-A0A9E4E699-F1
#
_entry.id   AF-A0A9E4E699-F1
#
_cell.length_a   1.000
_cell.length_b   1.000
_cell.length_c   1.000
_cell.angle_alpha   90.00
_cell.angle_beta   90.00
_cell.angle_gamma   90.00
#
_symmetry.space_group_name_H-M   'P 1'
#
loop_
_entity.id
_entity.type
_entity.pdbx_description
1 polymer ?
#
loop_
_entity_poly.entity_id
_entity_poly.type
_entity_poly.pdbx_seq_one_letter_code
_entity_poly.pdbx_strand_id
1 'polypeptide(L)'
;MRDGYQGIKDAGAAELITISGDTQFGASNTRNDLGLTFPVLSDSDFEAIEAYNVLDQGSMNWANPSAFIINEEGIIVWTDIGRRFGHRTTSTQIITALQGL
;
A
#
# COMPACT_ATOMS: atom_id res chain seq x y z
N MET A 1 7.37 -5.23 3.81
CA MET A 1 6.44 -5.86 2.85
C MET A 1 7.10 -6.95 2.00
N ARG A 2 8.17 -6.68 1.24
CA ARG A 2 8.87 -7.69 0.40
C ARG A 2 9.01 -9.07 1.03
N ASP A 3 9.67 -9.14 2.17
CA ASP A 3 9.99 -10.44 2.79
C ASP A 3 8.74 -11.11 3.43
N GLY A 4 7.65 -10.37 3.63
CA GLY A 4 6.40 -10.86 4.20
C GLY A 4 5.27 -11.05 3.18
N TYR A 5 5.55 -10.83 1.89
CA TYR A 5 4.53 -10.86 0.84
C TYR A 5 3.84 -12.22 0.73
N GLN A 6 4.59 -13.31 0.76
CA GLN A 6 4.01 -14.66 0.72
C GLN A 6 3.07 -14.91 1.91
N GLY A 7 3.45 -14.47 3.12
CA GLY A 7 2.60 -14.60 4.29
C GLY A 7 1.30 -13.80 4.18
N ILE A 8 1.31 -12.63 3.52
CA ILE A 8 0.10 -11.85 3.23
C ILE A 8 -0.81 -12.63 2.28
N LYS A 9 -0.25 -13.24 1.21
CA LYS A 9 -1.02 -14.07 0.28
C LYS A 9 -1.66 -15.26 0.97
N ASP A 10 -0.91 -15.95 1.82
CA ASP A 10 -1.37 -17.17 2.47
C ASP A 10 -2.40 -16.91 3.58
N ALA A 11 -2.37 -15.73 4.22
CA ALA A 11 -3.24 -15.41 5.35
C ALA A 11 -4.73 -15.28 4.99
N GLY A 12 -5.05 -14.96 3.74
CA GLY A 12 -6.45 -14.77 3.32
C GLY A 12 -6.67 -14.81 1.80
N ALA A 13 -5.78 -15.47 1.05
CA ALA A 13 -5.75 -15.42 -0.43
C ALA A 13 -5.70 -13.97 -0.99
N ALA A 14 -5.12 -13.04 -0.22
CA ALA A 14 -5.06 -11.63 -0.56
C ALA A 14 -3.94 -11.32 -1.58
N GLU A 15 -4.13 -10.27 -2.37
CA GLU A 15 -3.07 -9.67 -3.19
C GLU A 15 -2.58 -8.37 -2.55
N LEU A 16 -1.26 -8.15 -2.55
CA LEU A 16 -0.67 -6.91 -2.09
C LEU A 16 -0.42 -6.01 -3.30
N ILE A 17 -1.04 -4.84 -3.34
CA ILE A 17 -0.76 -3.83 -4.37
C ILE A 17 -0.21 -2.59 -3.67
N THR A 18 0.87 -2.03 -4.19
CA THR A 18 1.41 -0.75 -3.71
C THR A 18 1.18 0.34 -4.73
N ILE A 19 0.82 1.53 -4.27
CA ILE A 19 0.54 2.72 -5.10
C ILE A 19 1.40 3.87 -4.58
N SER A 20 2.03 4.63 -5.47
CA SER A 20 2.71 5.89 -5.14
C SER A 20 2.47 6.95 -6.21
N GLY A 21 2.73 8.21 -5.88
CA GLY A 21 2.72 9.32 -6.85
C GLY A 21 3.92 9.33 -7.81
N ASP A 22 4.77 8.30 -7.78
CA ASP A 22 5.86 8.17 -8.73
C ASP A 22 5.32 7.89 -10.12
N THR A 23 6.04 8.34 -11.15
CA THR A 23 5.71 8.00 -12.54
C THR A 23 5.75 6.49 -12.79
N GLN A 24 5.07 6.03 -13.86
CA GLN A 24 5.13 4.63 -14.29
C GLN A 24 6.56 4.10 -14.44
N PHE A 25 7.48 4.91 -14.96
CA PHE A 25 8.89 4.56 -15.06
C PHE A 25 9.55 4.40 -13.68
N GLY A 26 9.27 5.31 -12.74
CA GLY A 26 9.76 5.24 -11.37
C GLY A 26 9.23 4.02 -10.61
N ALA A 27 7.95 3.71 -10.75
CA ALA A 27 7.32 2.51 -10.19
C ALA A 27 7.96 1.23 -10.76
N SER A 28 8.18 1.17 -12.08
CA SER A 28 8.84 0.04 -12.73
C SER A 28 10.29 -0.16 -12.26
N ASN A 29 11.07 0.92 -12.16
CA ASN A 29 12.45 0.84 -11.64
C ASN A 29 12.46 0.35 -10.19
N THR A 30 11.61 0.92 -9.33
CA THR A 30 11.49 0.50 -7.93
C THR A 30 11.18 -0.98 -7.82
N ARG A 31 10.25 -1.50 -8.63
CA ARG A 31 9.92 -2.93 -8.65
C ARG A 31 11.14 -3.77 -9.02
N ASN A 32 11.86 -3.39 -10.07
CA ASN A 32 12.99 -4.15 -10.60
C ASN A 32 14.21 -4.11 -9.67
N ASP A 33 14.60 -2.91 -9.24
CA ASP A 33 15.79 -2.67 -8.42
C ASP A 33 15.69 -3.33 -7.04
N LEU A 34 14.49 -3.37 -6.47
CA LEU A 34 14.24 -3.97 -5.16
C LEU A 34 13.82 -5.44 -5.22
N GLY A 35 13.65 -6.00 -6.42
CA GLY A 35 13.20 -7.37 -6.65
C GLY A 35 11.79 -7.64 -6.09
N LEU A 36 10.87 -6.69 -6.23
CA LEU A 36 9.50 -6.81 -5.73
C LEU A 36 8.69 -7.71 -6.67
N THR A 37 8.01 -8.69 -6.09
CA THR A 37 7.18 -9.66 -6.82
C THR A 37 5.68 -9.36 -6.74
N PHE A 38 5.31 -8.31 -6.03
CA PHE A 38 3.95 -7.76 -6.00
C PHE A 38 3.82 -6.56 -6.96
N PRO A 39 2.58 -6.23 -7.41
CA PRO A 39 2.33 -5.06 -8.24
C PRO A 39 2.74 -3.74 -7.56
N VAL A 40 3.44 -2.89 -8.32
CA VAL A 40 3.77 -1.51 -7.95
C VAL A 40 3.16 -0.60 -9.01
N LEU A 41 2.15 0.18 -8.63
CA LEU A 41 1.36 1.03 -9.50
C LEU A 41 1.75 2.50 -9.32
N SER A 42 1.67 3.24 -10.42
CA SER A 42 1.85 4.69 -10.49
C SER A 42 0.49 5.37 -10.41
N ASP A 43 0.37 6.33 -9.51
CA ASP A 43 -0.75 7.28 -9.39
C ASP A 43 -0.21 8.71 -9.50
N SER A 44 0.46 9.00 -10.62
CA SER A 44 1.20 10.25 -10.84
C SER A 44 0.31 11.49 -10.88
N ASP A 45 -0.98 11.30 -11.15
CA ASP A 45 -2.01 12.35 -11.12
C ASP A 45 -2.71 12.44 -9.75
N PHE A 46 -2.31 11.61 -8.78
CA PHE A 46 -2.81 11.54 -7.41
C PHE A 46 -4.31 11.21 -7.27
N GLU A 47 -4.97 10.70 -8.31
CA GLU A 47 -6.40 10.43 -8.30
C GLU A 47 -6.80 9.42 -7.21
N ALA A 48 -6.04 8.33 -7.06
CA ALA A 48 -6.31 7.33 -6.04
C ALA A 48 -5.88 7.81 -4.64
N ILE A 49 -4.72 8.45 -4.53
CA ILE A 49 -4.18 9.00 -3.28
C ILE A 49 -5.15 10.04 -2.68
N GLU A 50 -5.73 10.90 -3.52
CA GLU A 50 -6.76 11.85 -3.12
C GLU A 50 -8.08 11.16 -2.77
N ALA A 51 -8.55 10.21 -3.60
CA ALA A 51 -9.80 9.49 -3.35
C ALA A 51 -9.80 8.70 -2.02
N TYR A 52 -8.63 8.20 -1.61
CA TYR A 52 -8.44 7.53 -0.31
C TYR A 52 -8.14 8.51 0.84
N ASN A 53 -8.12 9.82 0.58
CA ASN A 53 -7.86 10.88 1.54
C ASN A 53 -6.54 10.71 2.30
N VAL A 54 -5.50 10.27 1.57
CA VAL A 54 -4.16 10.04 2.12
C VAL A 54 -3.11 10.98 1.51
N LEU A 55 -3.50 11.97 0.73
CA LEU A 55 -2.59 13.04 0.30
C LEU A 55 -2.15 13.88 1.52
N ASP A 56 -0.84 14.03 1.71
CA ASP A 56 -0.28 14.98 2.65
C ASP A 56 -0.46 16.39 2.12
N GLN A 57 -1.24 17.19 2.84
CA GLN A 57 -1.49 18.61 2.52
C GLN A 57 -0.30 19.52 2.92
N GLY A 58 0.80 18.93 3.39
CA GLY A 58 2.07 19.60 3.65
C GLY A 58 2.81 20.03 2.38
N SER A 59 4.08 20.41 2.55
CA SER A 59 4.87 21.11 1.53
C SER A 59 5.29 20.28 0.32
N MET A 60 5.04 18.96 0.31
CA MET A 60 5.60 18.05 -0.71
C MET A 60 4.53 17.30 -1.52
N ASN A 61 3.24 17.39 -1.17
CA ASN A 61 2.13 16.69 -1.84
C ASN A 61 2.42 15.19 -2.05
N TRP A 62 2.77 14.48 -0.98
CA TRP A 62 3.08 13.06 -1.03
C TRP A 62 1.96 12.22 -0.43
N ALA A 63 1.84 10.95 -0.81
CA ALA A 63 0.98 10.03 -0.10
C ALA A 63 1.51 9.81 1.33
N ASN A 64 0.66 10.02 2.33
CA ASN A 64 0.91 9.59 3.69
C ASN A 64 1.03 8.05 3.71
N PRO A 65 2.05 7.48 4.40
CA PRO A 65 2.21 6.03 4.49
C PRO A 65 0.95 5.39 5.08
N SER A 66 0.22 4.63 4.27
CA SER A 66 -1.09 4.08 4.62
C SER A 66 -1.27 2.67 4.05
N ALA A 67 -2.10 1.87 4.70
CA ALA A 67 -2.48 0.54 4.24
C ALA A 67 -3.99 0.32 4.45
N PHE A 68 -4.60 -0.38 3.51
CA PHE A 68 -6.02 -0.70 3.49
C PHE A 68 -6.18 -2.19 3.18
N ILE A 69 -7.14 -2.86 3.82
CA ILE A 69 -7.63 -4.16 3.39
C ILE A 69 -9.04 -3.96 2.84
N ILE A 70 -9.22 -4.39 1.59
CA ILE A 70 -10.47 -4.30 0.84
C ILE A 70 -10.95 -5.73 0.61
N ASN A 71 -12.19 -6.02 0.97
CA ASN A 71 -12.78 -7.34 0.74
C ASN A 71 -13.28 -7.51 -0.71
N GLU A 72 -13.81 -8.70 -1.05
CA GLU A 72 -14.26 -9.02 -2.41
C GLU A 72 -15.46 -8.17 -2.86
N GLU A 73 -16.25 -7.63 -1.93
CA GLU A 73 -17.33 -6.68 -2.23
C GLU A 73 -16.85 -5.24 -2.45
N GLY A 74 -15.53 -4.99 -2.36
CA GLY A 74 -14.94 -3.66 -2.53
C GLY A 74 -15.06 -2.76 -1.29
N ILE A 75 -15.34 -3.33 -0.12
CA ILE A 75 -15.50 -2.62 1.14
C ILE A 75 -14.17 -2.61 1.90
N ILE A 76 -13.77 -1.43 2.39
CA ILE A 76 -12.63 -1.31 3.30
C ILE A 76 -13.02 -1.92 4.66
N VAL A 77 -12.34 -3.00 5.03
CA VAL A 77 -12.59 -3.75 6.28
C VAL A 77 -11.52 -3.51 7.34
N TRP A 78 -10.38 -2.92 6.95
CA TRP A 78 -9.32 -2.52 7.86
C TRP A 78 -8.47 -1.39 7.25
N THR A 79 -7.96 -0.50 8.12
CA THR A 79 -7.10 0.62 7.73
C THR A 79 -5.99 0.85 8.73
N ASP A 80 -4.81 1.23 8.25
CA ASP A 80 -3.74 1.84 9.03
C ASP A 80 -3.23 3.07 8.30
N ILE A 81 -3.55 4.26 8.80
CA ILE A 81 -3.23 5.55 8.16
C ILE A 81 -2.16 6.27 8.99
N GLY A 82 -0.97 6.40 8.42
CA GLY A 82 0.14 7.07 9.05
C GLY A 82 -0.04 8.58 9.09
N ARG A 83 0.00 9.17 10.29
CA ARG A 83 -0.04 10.64 10.49
C ARG A 83 1.33 11.31 10.54
N ARG A 84 2.40 10.55 10.28
CA ARG A 84 3.79 11.03 10.32
C ARG A 84 4.63 10.31 9.27
N PHE A 85 5.64 11.00 8.76
CA PHE A 85 6.56 10.48 7.73
C PHE A 85 7.21 9.13 8.09
N GLY A 86 7.51 8.90 9.37
CA GLY A 86 8.13 7.66 9.85
C GLY A 86 7.16 6.50 10.10
N HIS A 87 5.87 6.65 9.83
CA HIS A 87 4.91 5.56 10.00
C HIS A 87 5.18 4.47 8.98
N ARG A 88 5.16 3.21 9.42
CA ARG A 88 5.38 2.04 8.57
C ARG A 88 4.50 0.90 9.05
N THR A 89 3.46 0.61 8.27
CA THR A 89 2.72 -0.64 8.42
C THR A 89 3.65 -1.82 8.15
N THR A 90 3.59 -2.84 8.99
CA THR A 90 4.38 -4.07 8.85
C THR A 90 3.55 -5.18 8.21
N SER A 91 4.22 -6.15 7.60
CA SER A 91 3.53 -7.34 7.06
C SER A 91 2.86 -8.15 8.17
N THR A 92 3.44 -8.20 9.37
CA THR A 92 2.82 -8.85 10.54
C THR A 92 1.49 -8.20 10.90
N GLN A 93 1.41 -6.86 10.92
CA GLN A 93 0.15 -6.17 11.19
C GLN A 93 -0.93 -6.50 10.14
N ILE A 94 -0.56 -6.55 8.86
CA ILE A 94 -1.49 -6.91 7.78
C ILE A 94 -1.95 -8.37 7.94
N ILE A 95 -1.04 -9.31 8.19
CA ILE A 95 -1.37 -10.73 8.39
C ILE A 95 -2.30 -10.90 9.59
N THR A 96 -2.02 -10.25 10.72
CA THR A 96 -2.88 -10.31 11.90
C THR A 96 -4.26 -9.72 11.61
N ALA A 97 -4.34 -8.62 10.86
CA ALA A 97 -5.61 -8.04 10.46
C ALA A 97 -6.41 -9.01 9.57
N LEU A 98 -5.77 -9.62 8.55
CA LEU A 98 -6.38 -10.61 7.67
C LEU A 98 -6.91 -11.83 8.41
N GLN A 99 -6.18 -12.34 9.41
CA GLN A 99 -6.58 -13.48 10.23
C GLN A 99 -7.75 -13.19 11.19
N GLY A 100 -8.04 -11.90 11.43
CA GLY A 100 -9.14 -11.45 12.27
C GLY A 100 -10.42 -11.10 11.51
N LEU A 101 -10.40 -11.18 10.18
CA LEU A 101 -11.56 -11.01 9.30
C LEU A 101 -12.26 -12.36 9.07
#